data_AF-A0A497AZX5-F1
#
_entry.id   AF-A0A497AZX5-F1
#
_cell.length_a   1.000
_cell.length_b   1.000
_cell.length_c   1.000
_cell.angle_alpha   90.00
_cell.angle_beta   90.00
_cell.angle_gamma   90.00
#
_symmetry.space_group_name_H-M   'P 1'
#
loop_
_entity.id
_entity.type
_entity.pdbx_description
1 polymer ?
#
loop_
_entity_poly.entity_id
_entity_poly.type
_entity_poly.pdbx_seq_one_letter_code
_entity_poly.pdbx_strand_id
1 'polypeptide(L)'
;REVREGVKKACFAGQVTTALNGPEAYTRSCYACRLFGNTALAGRVRVRDFYLDGEPTLERRYGVAIDRVTGAVAQGPFEMEILTEGTFCGAIALRNFTLGQLGLLAAALLDIGDGLVPIGFGKSKGMGRVELAFRRFAVRTLKDPQGELRGVGFWADEKEWRDYGLPSRESERMPWTVPTTRVRGFYEAVLTEDASIRELLEEVAGRWPEEVKG
;
A
#
# COMPACT_ATOMS: atom_id res chain seq x y z
N ARG A 1 26.65 0.98 0.94
CA ARG A 1 25.50 1.90 1.03
C ARG A 1 25.00 1.80 2.47
N GLU A 2 25.54 2.63 3.36
CA GLU A 2 25.16 2.61 4.78
C GLU A 2 23.70 3.05 4.91
N VAL A 3 22.92 2.26 5.64
CA VAL A 3 21.57 2.64 6.05
C VAL A 3 21.75 3.83 6.99
N ARG A 4 21.14 4.98 6.65
CA ARG A 4 21.17 6.19 7.47
C ARG A 4 20.86 5.83 8.93
N GLU A 5 21.72 6.25 9.86
CA GLU A 5 21.48 6.14 11.30
C GLU A 5 20.09 6.70 11.63
N GLY A 6 19.28 5.92 12.35
CA GLY A 6 17.91 6.29 12.74
C GLY A 6 16.79 5.58 11.97
N VAL A 7 17.06 4.91 10.85
CA VAL A 7 16.04 4.07 10.20
C VAL A 7 15.95 2.72 10.92
N LYS A 8 14.86 2.49 11.66
CA LYS A 8 14.57 1.17 12.25
C LYS A 8 14.55 0.13 11.14
N LYS A 9 15.33 -0.93 11.28
CA LYS A 9 15.31 -2.07 10.35
C LYS A 9 13.92 -2.70 10.32
N ALA A 10 13.56 -3.30 9.20
CA ALA A 10 12.36 -4.13 9.12
C ALA A 10 12.40 -5.24 10.18
N CYS A 11 11.22 -5.67 10.65
CA CYS A 11 11.13 -6.78 11.59
C CYS A 11 11.87 -8.00 11.04
N PHE A 12 12.62 -8.68 11.91
CA PHE A 12 13.41 -9.88 11.60
C PHE A 12 14.55 -9.69 10.56
N ALA A 13 14.93 -8.46 10.23
CA ALA A 13 16.04 -8.20 9.31
C ALA A 13 17.36 -8.83 9.83
N GLY A 14 17.91 -9.78 9.07
CA GLY A 14 19.13 -10.50 9.42
C GLY A 14 18.95 -11.60 10.47
N GLN A 15 17.71 -11.97 10.80
CA GLN A 15 17.40 -13.06 11.75
C GLN A 15 17.01 -14.34 11.00
N VAL A 16 17.26 -15.50 11.63
CA VAL A 16 16.76 -16.80 11.16
C VAL A 16 15.31 -16.95 11.62
N THR A 17 14.39 -17.05 10.66
CA THR A 17 12.93 -17.02 10.90
C THR A 17 12.24 -18.37 10.72
N THR A 18 12.98 -19.42 10.37
CA THR A 18 12.46 -20.75 10.01
C THR A 18 11.69 -21.46 11.13
N ALA A 19 11.86 -21.06 12.39
CA ALA A 19 11.18 -21.63 13.53
C ALA A 19 9.87 -20.92 13.91
N LEU A 20 9.58 -19.74 13.33
CA LEU A 20 8.39 -18.95 13.68
C LEU A 20 7.15 -19.53 13.01
N ASN A 21 6.08 -19.72 13.79
CA ASN A 21 4.76 -20.03 13.23
C ASN A 21 4.04 -18.74 12.78
N GLY A 22 2.97 -18.89 12.01
CA GLY A 22 2.24 -17.76 11.41
C GLY A 22 1.74 -16.71 12.43
N PRO A 23 1.01 -17.12 13.48
CA PRO A 23 0.57 -16.22 14.55
C PRO A 23 1.72 -15.47 15.24
N GLU A 24 2.79 -16.17 15.59
CA GLU A 24 3.95 -15.57 16.25
C GLU A 24 4.65 -14.55 15.34
N ALA A 25 4.87 -14.91 14.07
CA ALA A 25 5.45 -14.00 13.08
C ALA A 25 4.58 -12.75 12.88
N TYR A 26 3.25 -12.89 12.91
CA TYR A 26 2.31 -11.78 12.78
C TYR A 26 2.32 -10.85 14.00
N THR A 27 2.16 -11.39 15.20
CA THR A 27 2.05 -10.59 16.44
C THR A 27 3.35 -9.85 16.77
N ARG A 28 4.51 -10.47 16.49
CA ARG A 28 5.84 -9.84 16.66
C ARG A 28 6.25 -8.90 15.52
N SER A 29 5.48 -8.84 14.43
CA SER A 29 5.70 -7.88 13.34
C SER A 29 5.08 -6.52 13.68
N CYS A 30 5.75 -5.44 13.30
CA CYS A 30 5.16 -4.11 13.34
C CYS A 30 3.97 -4.02 12.38
N TYR A 31 3.11 -3.03 12.57
CA TYR A 31 1.88 -2.87 11.79
C TYR A 31 2.14 -2.82 10.27
N ALA A 32 3.17 -2.08 9.83
CA ALA A 32 3.57 -2.05 8.41
C ALA A 32 4.02 -3.44 7.90
N CYS A 33 4.79 -4.19 8.70
CA CYS A 33 5.20 -5.56 8.32
C CYS A 33 4.03 -6.54 8.29
N ARG A 34 2.98 -6.35 9.11
CA ARG A 34 1.76 -7.16 9.05
C ARG A 34 0.99 -6.98 7.73
N LEU A 35 1.17 -5.83 7.08
CA LEU A 35 0.56 -5.48 5.80
C LEU A 35 1.45 -5.82 4.60
N PHE A 36 2.70 -5.36 4.60
CA PHE A 36 3.63 -5.46 3.47
C PHE A 36 4.55 -6.71 3.53
N GLY A 37 4.59 -7.39 4.68
CA GLY A 37 5.40 -8.59 4.89
C GLY A 37 6.83 -8.31 5.36
N ASN A 38 7.54 -9.39 5.66
CA ASN A 38 8.97 -9.44 5.99
C ASN A 38 9.50 -10.86 5.74
N THR A 39 10.70 -11.18 6.23
CA THR A 39 11.34 -12.49 6.03
C THR A 39 10.69 -13.65 6.79
N ALA A 40 9.79 -13.38 7.76
CA ALA A 40 9.03 -14.38 8.51
C ALA A 40 7.55 -14.45 8.10
N LEU A 41 7.01 -13.37 7.52
CA LEU A 41 5.58 -13.19 7.27
C LEU A 41 5.34 -12.73 5.83
N ALA A 42 4.51 -13.46 5.09
CA ALA A 42 4.07 -13.06 3.76
C ALA A 42 3.21 -11.78 3.82
N GLY A 43 3.47 -10.85 2.90
CA GLY A 43 2.67 -9.63 2.77
C GLY A 43 1.24 -9.91 2.28
N ARG A 44 0.31 -9.06 2.70
CA ARG A 44 -1.10 -9.08 2.30
C ARG A 44 -1.36 -8.22 1.06
N VAL A 45 -0.51 -7.21 0.83
CA VAL A 45 -0.53 -6.35 -0.36
C VAL A 45 0.30 -6.98 -1.48
N ARG A 46 -0.25 -6.97 -2.69
CA ARG A 46 0.46 -7.30 -3.93
C ARG A 46 0.29 -6.14 -4.89
N VAL A 47 1.38 -5.43 -5.15
CA VAL A 47 1.46 -4.40 -6.18
C VAL A 47 1.93 -5.09 -7.46
N ARG A 48 1.09 -5.11 -8.50
CA ARG A 48 1.52 -5.57 -9.83
C ARG A 48 2.30 -4.47 -10.53
N ASP A 49 3.05 -4.85 -11.56
CA ASP A 49 3.64 -3.87 -12.45
C ASP A 49 2.55 -2.98 -13.05
N PHE A 50 2.86 -1.69 -13.12
CA PHE A 50 2.06 -0.69 -13.80
C PHE A 50 2.69 -0.50 -15.18
N TYR A 51 1.94 -0.85 -16.23
CA TYR A 51 2.40 -0.75 -17.61
C TYR A 51 1.93 0.55 -18.23
N LEU A 52 2.71 1.05 -19.18
CA LEU A 52 2.38 2.27 -19.89
C LEU A 52 1.06 2.11 -20.68
N ASP A 53 0.20 3.12 -20.58
CA ASP A 53 -1.05 3.26 -21.31
C ASP A 53 -0.93 4.49 -22.22
N GLY A 54 -0.53 4.27 -23.47
CA GLY A 54 -0.20 5.32 -24.44
C GLY A 54 1.31 5.51 -24.64
N GLU A 55 1.69 6.63 -25.28
CA GLU A 55 3.10 6.98 -25.51
C GLU A 55 3.61 7.92 -24.41
N PRO A 56 4.82 7.72 -23.87
CA PRO A 56 5.36 8.57 -22.83
C PRO A 56 6.13 9.74 -23.46
N THR A 57 6.19 10.87 -22.76
CA THR A 57 7.14 11.93 -23.08
C THR A 57 8.42 11.71 -22.27
N LEU A 58 9.54 11.53 -22.96
CA LEU A 58 10.86 11.36 -22.35
C LEU A 58 11.74 12.58 -22.65
N GLU A 59 12.54 12.99 -21.67
CA GLU A 59 13.50 14.08 -21.78
C GLU A 59 14.87 13.59 -21.30
N ARG A 60 15.93 13.93 -22.03
CA ARG A 60 17.31 13.74 -21.56
C ARG A 60 17.80 15.00 -20.87
N ARG A 61 18.14 14.88 -19.59
CA ARG A 61 18.73 15.97 -18.80
C ARG A 61 20.18 15.70 -18.50
N TYR A 62 20.98 16.73 -18.68
CA TYR A 62 22.40 16.74 -18.37
C TYR A 62 22.62 17.31 -16.98
N GLY A 63 23.47 16.67 -16.19
CA GLY A 63 23.84 17.15 -14.87
C GLY A 63 25.34 17.08 -14.62
N VAL A 64 25.78 17.96 -13.74
CA VAL A 64 27.12 17.97 -13.14
C VAL A 64 26.97 18.14 -11.64
N ALA A 65 27.83 17.49 -10.87
CA ALA A 65 28.02 17.78 -9.47
C ALA A 65 29.13 18.84 -9.37
N ILE A 66 28.82 19.97 -8.75
CA ILE A 66 29.76 21.07 -8.54
C ILE A 66 30.30 20.97 -7.11
N ASP A 67 31.62 20.99 -6.98
CA ASP A 67 32.28 21.09 -5.69
C ASP A 67 32.03 22.50 -5.11
N ARG A 68 31.43 22.55 -3.92
CA ARG A 68 31.03 23.82 -3.28
C ARG A 68 32.21 24.68 -2.80
N VAL A 69 33.43 24.15 -2.76
CA VAL A 69 34.63 24.86 -2.28
C VAL A 69 35.44 25.38 -3.47
N THR A 70 35.72 24.51 -4.44
CA THR A 70 36.57 24.83 -5.59
C THR A 70 35.78 25.40 -6.77
N GLY A 71 34.46 25.22 -6.80
CA GLY A 71 33.61 25.57 -7.95
C GLY A 71 33.84 24.67 -9.17
N ALA A 72 34.73 23.68 -9.06
CA ALA A 72 35.04 22.75 -10.14
C ALA A 72 33.98 21.65 -10.25
N VAL A 73 33.98 20.95 -11.39
CA VAL A 73 33.17 19.74 -11.55
C VAL A 73 33.75 18.64 -10.66
N ALA A 74 32.99 18.25 -9.64
CA ALA A 74 33.31 17.12 -8.78
C ALA A 74 32.99 15.78 -9.45
N GLN A 75 31.87 15.72 -10.17
CA GLN A 75 31.41 14.51 -10.86
C GLN A 75 30.54 14.87 -12.07
N GLY A 76 30.76 14.20 -13.21
CA GLY A 76 29.99 14.38 -14.43
C GLY A 76 30.86 14.63 -15.66
N PRO A 77 30.24 14.94 -16.82
CA PRO A 77 28.79 15.04 -17.03
C PRO A 77 28.09 13.69 -16.89
N PHE A 78 26.84 13.71 -16.42
CA PHE A 78 25.96 12.55 -16.43
C PHE A 78 24.67 12.88 -17.16
N GLU A 79 24.17 11.89 -17.87
CA GLU A 79 22.91 11.96 -18.61
C GLU A 79 21.84 11.18 -17.85
N MET A 80 20.64 11.75 -17.76
CA MET A 80 19.48 11.12 -17.14
C MET A 80 18.31 11.22 -18.10
N GLU A 81 17.77 10.07 -18.49
CA GLU A 81 16.48 10.02 -19.18
C GLU A 81 15.36 10.06 -18.14
N ILE A 82 14.42 10.98 -18.34
CA ILE A 82 13.34 11.28 -17.40
C ILE A 82 12.02 11.19 -18.15
N LEU A 83 11.07 10.46 -17.58
CA LEU A 83 9.69 10.52 -18.02
C LEU A 83 9.04 11.79 -17.47
N THR A 84 8.70 12.72 -18.36
CA THR A 84 8.05 13.99 -18.01
C THR A 84 6.53 13.89 -18.05
N GLU A 85 6.00 12.98 -18.86
CA GLU A 85 4.56 12.71 -18.97
C GLU A 85 4.33 11.25 -19.37
N GLY A 86 3.31 10.62 -18.80
CA GLY A 86 2.93 9.25 -19.14
C GLY A 86 1.89 8.70 -18.17
N THR A 87 0.95 7.93 -18.70
CA THR A 87 -0.05 7.23 -17.88
C THR A 87 0.37 5.79 -17.70
N PHE A 88 0.33 5.30 -16.47
CA PHE A 88 0.60 3.89 -16.18
C PHE A 88 -0.60 3.23 -15.53
N CYS A 89 -0.96 2.05 -16.01
CA CYS A 89 -2.09 1.27 -15.54
C CYS A 89 -1.63 -0.05 -14.94
N GLY A 90 -2.12 -0.34 -13.74
CA GLY A 90 -1.80 -1.57 -13.03
C GLY A 90 -2.91 -1.90 -12.04
N ALA A 91 -2.60 -2.78 -11.09
CA ALA A 91 -3.49 -2.96 -9.95
C ALA A 91 -2.74 -3.36 -8.69
N ILE A 92 -3.37 -3.02 -7.58
CA ILE A 92 -2.97 -3.42 -6.25
C ILE A 92 -4.05 -4.38 -5.74
N ALA A 93 -3.63 -5.53 -5.21
CA ALA A 93 -4.51 -6.50 -4.60
C ALA A 93 -4.17 -6.65 -3.12
N LEU A 94 -5.20 -6.64 -2.27
CA LEU A 94 -5.10 -6.87 -0.84
C LEU A 94 -5.88 -8.15 -0.48
N ARG A 95 -5.31 -9.02 0.37
CA ARG A 95 -5.94 -10.28 0.77
C ARG A 95 -5.91 -10.49 2.28
N ASN A 96 -7.00 -11.04 2.82
CA ASN A 96 -7.16 -11.37 4.24
C ASN A 96 -6.77 -10.21 5.17
N PHE A 97 -7.27 -9.01 4.91
CA PHE A 97 -6.86 -7.78 5.60
C PHE A 97 -7.83 -7.39 6.72
N THR A 98 -7.34 -6.67 7.72
CA THR A 98 -8.20 -5.92 8.65
C THR A 98 -8.65 -4.60 8.02
N LEU A 99 -9.75 -4.01 8.51
CA LEU A 99 -10.21 -2.72 7.99
C LEU A 99 -9.19 -1.60 8.23
N GLY A 100 -8.45 -1.62 9.35
CA GLY A 100 -7.34 -0.68 9.54
C GLY A 100 -6.19 -0.92 8.56
N GLN A 101 -5.90 -2.16 8.18
CA GLN A 101 -4.88 -2.44 7.16
C GLN A 101 -5.27 -1.90 5.78
N LEU A 102 -6.54 -2.02 5.41
CA LEU A 102 -7.08 -1.35 4.22
C LEU A 102 -6.99 0.17 4.39
N GLY A 103 -7.29 0.70 5.57
CA GLY A 103 -7.16 2.12 5.90
C GLY A 103 -5.74 2.67 5.74
N LEU A 104 -4.71 1.94 6.18
CA LEU A 104 -3.32 2.36 6.01
C LEU A 104 -2.93 2.41 4.53
N LEU A 105 -3.34 1.40 3.75
CA LEU A 105 -3.10 1.39 2.32
C LEU A 105 -3.86 2.53 1.62
N ALA A 106 -5.11 2.79 2.03
CA ALA A 106 -5.94 3.87 1.52
C ALA A 106 -5.29 5.23 1.78
N ALA A 107 -4.88 5.52 3.01
CA ALA A 107 -4.17 6.74 3.37
C ALA A 107 -2.90 6.93 2.51
N ALA A 108 -2.09 5.89 2.35
CA ALA A 108 -0.89 5.95 1.53
C ALA A 108 -1.19 6.23 0.04
N LEU A 109 -2.28 5.67 -0.51
CA LEU A 109 -2.69 5.92 -1.88
C LEU A 109 -3.22 7.35 -2.06
N LEU A 110 -4.03 7.84 -1.11
CA LEU A 110 -4.51 9.23 -1.12
C LEU A 110 -3.35 10.22 -1.02
N ASP A 111 -2.40 10.01 -0.09
CA ASP A 111 -1.20 10.85 0.04
C ASP A 111 -0.34 10.87 -1.23
N ILE A 112 -0.24 9.75 -1.95
CA ILE A 112 0.42 9.69 -3.27
C ILE A 112 -0.38 10.50 -4.29
N GLY A 113 -1.71 10.31 -4.33
CA GLY A 113 -2.61 11.00 -5.25
C GLY A 113 -2.64 12.51 -5.06
N ASP A 114 -2.47 12.98 -3.82
CA ASP A 114 -2.42 14.41 -3.45
C ASP A 114 -1.02 15.00 -3.61
N GLY A 115 -0.05 14.20 -4.08
CA GLY A 115 1.32 14.63 -4.32
C GLY A 115 2.17 14.85 -3.06
N LEU A 116 1.71 14.36 -1.90
CA LEU A 116 2.45 14.42 -0.63
C LEU A 116 3.60 13.41 -0.59
N VAL A 117 3.44 12.27 -1.27
CA VAL A 117 4.43 11.19 -1.30
C VAL A 117 4.99 10.99 -2.72
N PRO A 118 6.18 11.55 -3.03
CA PRO A 118 6.80 11.36 -4.34
C PRO A 118 7.39 9.95 -4.52
N ILE A 119 7.27 9.42 -5.74
CA ILE A 119 7.72 8.08 -6.14
C ILE A 119 9.02 8.15 -6.95
N GLY A 120 9.91 7.18 -6.77
CA GLY A 120 11.11 7.03 -7.61
C GLY A 120 12.32 7.89 -7.21
N PHE A 121 13.13 8.27 -8.18
CA PHE A 121 14.40 8.99 -8.00
C PHE A 121 14.23 10.51 -8.15
N GLY A 122 15.19 11.29 -7.65
CA GLY A 122 15.24 12.74 -7.93
C GLY A 122 14.19 13.59 -7.20
N LYS A 123 13.59 13.07 -6.13
CA LYS A 123 12.51 13.73 -5.36
C LYS A 123 12.84 15.15 -4.92
N SER A 124 14.07 15.39 -4.45
CA SER A 124 14.56 16.72 -4.05
C SER A 124 14.85 17.67 -5.23
N LYS A 125 14.79 17.18 -6.47
CA LYS A 125 14.98 17.93 -7.71
C LYS A 125 13.66 18.12 -8.47
N GLY A 126 12.52 17.96 -7.77
CA GLY A 126 11.18 18.13 -8.35
C GLY A 126 10.64 16.95 -9.14
N MET A 127 11.33 15.80 -9.15
CA MET A 127 10.88 14.59 -9.84
C MET A 127 9.98 13.72 -8.95
N GLY A 128 9.26 12.78 -9.56
CA GLY A 128 8.49 11.76 -8.83
C GLY A 128 7.11 12.20 -8.37
N ARG A 129 6.61 13.33 -8.87
CA ARG A 129 5.20 13.73 -8.73
C ARG A 129 4.35 12.83 -9.62
N VAL A 130 3.28 12.30 -9.06
CA VAL A 130 2.32 11.46 -9.77
C VAL A 130 0.92 11.87 -9.32
N GLU A 131 -0.05 11.64 -10.19
CA GLU A 131 -1.47 11.69 -9.87
C GLU A 131 -2.02 10.26 -9.95
N LEU A 132 -3.03 9.95 -9.14
CA LEU A 132 -3.70 8.66 -9.19
C LEU A 132 -5.13 8.82 -9.70
N ALA A 133 -5.54 7.89 -10.56
CA ALA A 133 -6.93 7.74 -10.98
C ALA A 133 -7.37 6.29 -10.74
N PHE A 134 -8.39 6.11 -9.91
CA PHE A 134 -8.96 4.83 -9.58
C PHE A 134 -10.03 4.45 -10.60
N ARG A 135 -9.68 3.51 -11.50
CA ARG A 135 -10.62 3.01 -12.52
C ARG A 135 -11.61 1.96 -11.97
N ARG A 136 -11.21 1.22 -10.93
CA ARG A 136 -12.03 0.14 -10.36
C ARG A 136 -11.56 -0.25 -8.96
N PHE A 137 -12.49 -0.32 -8.02
CA PHE A 137 -12.31 -0.96 -6.72
C PHE A 137 -13.27 -2.13 -6.62
N ALA A 138 -12.81 -3.27 -6.10
CA ALA A 138 -13.71 -4.39 -5.84
C ALA A 138 -13.29 -5.20 -4.63
N VAL A 139 -14.30 -5.66 -3.90
CA VAL A 139 -14.15 -6.57 -2.77
C VAL A 139 -14.82 -7.87 -3.13
N ARG A 140 -14.13 -8.98 -2.82
CA ARG A 140 -14.62 -10.33 -3.04
C ARG A 140 -14.59 -11.09 -1.72
N THR A 141 -15.72 -11.66 -1.33
CA THR A 141 -15.85 -12.48 -0.12
C THR A 141 -16.44 -13.84 -0.46
N LEU A 142 -16.12 -14.84 0.37
CA LEU A 142 -16.71 -16.19 0.26
C LEU A 142 -18.12 -16.26 0.86
N LYS A 143 -18.39 -15.43 1.87
CA LYS A 143 -19.66 -15.35 2.57
C LYS A 143 -20.34 -14.01 2.27
N ASP A 144 -21.67 -13.99 2.37
CA ASP A 144 -22.45 -12.78 2.14
C ASP A 144 -22.03 -11.67 3.12
N PRO A 145 -21.57 -10.51 2.61
CA PRO A 145 -21.21 -9.37 3.46
C PRO A 145 -22.41 -8.66 4.09
N GLN A 146 -23.64 -8.94 3.66
CA GLN A 146 -24.88 -8.36 4.21
C GLN A 146 -24.88 -6.83 4.24
N GLY A 147 -24.39 -6.19 3.17
CA GLY A 147 -24.35 -4.73 3.06
C GLY A 147 -23.22 -4.07 3.86
N GLU A 148 -22.15 -4.80 4.16
CA GLU A 148 -21.01 -4.28 4.93
C GLU A 148 -19.67 -4.63 4.28
N LEU A 149 -18.72 -3.70 4.36
CA LEU A 149 -17.32 -4.02 4.20
C LEU A 149 -16.81 -4.68 5.49
N ARG A 150 -16.22 -5.87 5.37
CA ARG A 150 -15.79 -6.69 6.51
C ARG A 150 -14.33 -7.09 6.41
N GLY A 151 -13.58 -6.82 7.48
CA GLY A 151 -12.18 -7.23 7.64
C GLY A 151 -12.05 -8.67 8.13
N VAL A 152 -10.82 -9.19 8.14
CA VAL A 152 -10.50 -10.57 8.51
C VAL A 152 -10.86 -10.88 9.97
N GLY A 153 -10.81 -9.91 10.88
CA GLY A 153 -11.21 -10.12 12.28
C GLY A 153 -12.71 -10.41 12.44
N PHE A 154 -13.55 -9.94 11.51
CA PHE A 154 -14.96 -10.35 11.46
C PHE A 154 -15.12 -11.82 11.06
N TRP A 155 -14.33 -12.26 10.08
CA TRP A 155 -14.46 -13.59 9.47
C TRP A 155 -13.77 -14.70 10.25
N ALA A 156 -12.76 -14.35 11.04
CA ALA A 156 -11.95 -15.29 11.81
C ALA A 156 -12.80 -16.09 12.80
N ASP A 157 -12.41 -17.36 12.96
CA ASP A 157 -12.89 -18.15 14.09
C ASP A 157 -12.23 -17.69 15.40
N GLU A 158 -12.72 -18.22 16.52
CA GLU A 158 -12.26 -17.79 17.84
C GLU A 158 -10.77 -18.10 18.09
N LYS A 159 -10.26 -19.20 17.52
CA LYS A 159 -8.85 -19.58 17.68
C LYS A 159 -7.96 -18.64 16.87
N GLU A 160 -8.26 -18.44 15.59
CA GLU A 160 -7.52 -17.53 14.72
C GLU A 160 -7.53 -16.09 15.25
N TRP A 161 -8.70 -15.64 15.73
CA TRP A 161 -8.86 -14.31 16.30
C TRP A 161 -7.92 -14.08 17.49
N ARG A 162 -7.83 -15.04 18.42
CA ARG A 162 -6.91 -14.96 19.57
C ARG A 162 -5.45 -15.10 19.15
N ASP A 163 -5.13 -16.09 18.31
CA ASP A 163 -3.75 -16.40 17.94
C ASP A 163 -3.08 -15.22 17.20
N TYR A 164 -3.82 -14.57 16.29
CA TYR A 164 -3.31 -13.43 15.52
C TYR A 164 -3.53 -12.07 16.22
N GLY A 165 -4.24 -12.03 17.35
CA GLY A 165 -4.60 -10.79 18.02
C GLY A 165 -5.36 -9.85 17.08
N LEU A 166 -6.40 -10.37 16.41
CA LEU A 166 -7.18 -9.60 15.45
C LEU A 166 -8.11 -8.59 16.15
N PRO A 167 -8.51 -7.49 15.47
CA PRO A 167 -9.46 -6.54 16.04
C PRO A 167 -10.84 -7.18 16.25
N SER A 168 -11.69 -6.53 17.05
CA SER A 168 -13.02 -7.07 17.37
C SER A 168 -13.92 -7.14 16.13
N ARG A 169 -14.94 -8.00 16.16
CA ARG A 169 -15.91 -8.10 15.06
C ARG A 169 -16.69 -6.79 14.83
N GLU A 170 -16.82 -5.97 15.85
CA GLU A 170 -17.48 -4.67 15.77
C GLU A 170 -16.59 -3.63 15.07
N SER A 171 -15.28 -3.60 15.34
CA SER A 171 -14.38 -2.70 14.63
C SER A 171 -14.07 -3.16 13.20
N GLU A 172 -14.29 -4.45 12.90
CA GLU A 172 -14.02 -5.07 11.59
C GLU A 172 -15.23 -5.11 10.64
N ARG A 173 -16.25 -4.29 10.91
CA ARG A 173 -17.39 -4.08 10.00
C ARG A 173 -17.61 -2.60 9.77
N MET A 174 -17.94 -2.25 8.53
CA MET A 174 -18.29 -0.90 8.10
C MET A 174 -19.49 -1.00 7.15
N PRO A 175 -20.63 -0.38 7.47
CA PRO A 175 -21.76 -0.31 6.54
C PRO A 175 -21.30 0.31 5.22
N TRP A 176 -21.77 -0.22 4.09
CA TRP A 176 -21.57 0.42 2.79
C TRP A 176 -22.79 0.20 1.88
N THR A 177 -23.03 1.14 0.97
CA THR A 177 -24.21 1.09 0.09
C THR A 177 -23.98 0.33 -1.20
N VAL A 178 -22.80 -0.27 -1.38
CA VAL A 178 -22.41 -0.94 -2.62
C VAL A 178 -23.13 -2.28 -2.77
N PRO A 179 -23.96 -2.48 -3.81
CA PRO A 179 -24.66 -3.73 -4.04
C PRO A 179 -23.69 -4.88 -4.24
N THR A 180 -24.03 -6.04 -3.69
CA THR A 180 -23.24 -7.26 -3.82
C THR A 180 -23.91 -8.22 -4.79
N THR A 181 -23.13 -8.78 -5.72
CA THR A 181 -23.59 -9.76 -6.71
C THR A 181 -22.84 -11.08 -6.55
N ARG A 182 -23.45 -12.21 -6.97
CA ARG A 182 -22.78 -13.52 -6.96
C ARG A 182 -22.06 -13.78 -8.28
N VAL A 183 -20.74 -13.88 -8.24
CA VAL A 183 -19.88 -14.09 -9.41
C VAL A 183 -18.95 -15.28 -9.13
N ARG A 184 -19.10 -16.37 -9.89
CA ARG A 184 -18.23 -17.57 -9.82
C ARG A 184 -18.01 -18.10 -8.38
N GLY A 185 -19.07 -18.14 -7.57
CA GLY A 185 -19.02 -18.63 -6.19
C GLY A 185 -18.56 -17.61 -5.15
N PHE A 186 -18.21 -16.39 -5.55
CA PHE A 186 -17.90 -15.28 -4.66
C PHE A 186 -19.04 -14.27 -4.61
N TYR A 187 -19.11 -13.54 -3.52
CA TYR A 187 -19.85 -12.29 -3.40
C TYR A 187 -18.90 -11.17 -3.84
N GLU A 188 -19.30 -10.37 -4.83
CA GLU A 188 -18.51 -9.27 -5.38
C GLU A 188 -19.30 -7.97 -5.33
N ALA A 189 -18.66 -6.92 -4.79
CA ALA A 189 -19.11 -5.54 -4.81
C ALA A 189 -18.06 -4.70 -5.54
N VAL A 190 -18.48 -3.78 -6.40
CA VAL A 190 -17.61 -3.05 -7.32
C VAL A 190 -17.98 -1.57 -7.35
N LEU A 191 -16.98 -0.71 -7.29
CA LEU A 191 -17.05 0.71 -7.61
C LEU A 191 -16.18 0.98 -8.85
N THR A 192 -16.66 1.87 -9.73
CA THR A 192 -15.98 2.24 -10.98
C THR A 192 -15.78 3.74 -11.15
N GLU A 193 -16.39 4.56 -10.28
CA GLU A 193 -16.24 6.01 -10.30
C GLU A 193 -15.12 6.42 -9.35
N ASP A 194 -14.16 7.21 -9.85
CA ASP A 194 -12.99 7.66 -9.08
C ASP A 194 -13.38 8.38 -7.78
N ALA A 195 -14.37 9.28 -7.86
CA ALA A 195 -14.88 10.03 -6.72
C ALA A 195 -15.42 9.10 -5.62
N SER A 196 -16.30 8.16 -5.97
CA SER A 196 -16.85 7.19 -5.00
C SER A 196 -15.78 6.27 -4.41
N ILE A 197 -14.74 5.92 -5.18
CA ILE A 197 -13.61 5.14 -4.66
C ILE A 197 -12.81 5.98 -3.66
N ARG A 198 -12.54 7.25 -3.96
CA ARG A 198 -11.83 8.17 -3.05
C ARG A 198 -12.59 8.38 -1.75
N GLU A 199 -13.89 8.64 -1.81
CA GLU A 199 -14.76 8.75 -0.62
C GLU A 199 -14.66 7.51 0.28
N LEU A 200 -14.72 6.32 -0.32
CA LEU A 200 -14.54 5.06 0.42
C LEU A 200 -13.15 4.94 1.05
N LEU A 201 -12.10 5.31 0.30
CA LEU A 201 -10.72 5.27 0.77
C LEU A 201 -10.50 6.25 1.94
N GLU A 202 -11.09 7.44 1.87
CA GLU A 202 -11.04 8.44 2.95
C GLU A 202 -11.76 7.94 4.20
N GLU A 203 -12.96 7.35 4.04
CA GLU A 203 -13.72 6.79 5.16
C GLU A 203 -12.93 5.69 5.87
N VAL A 204 -12.33 4.75 5.11
CA VAL A 204 -11.59 3.64 5.71
C VAL A 204 -10.20 4.05 6.22
N ALA A 205 -9.61 5.13 5.69
CA ALA A 205 -8.32 5.65 6.15
C ALA A 205 -8.34 6.01 7.65
N GLY A 206 -9.48 6.45 8.19
CA GLY A 206 -9.63 6.73 9.62
C GLY A 206 -9.45 5.53 10.55
N ARG A 207 -9.51 4.29 10.03
CA ARG A 207 -9.51 3.05 10.83
C ARG A 207 -8.12 2.60 11.29
N TRP A 208 -7.07 2.92 10.52
CA TRP A 208 -5.73 2.41 10.81
C TRP A 208 -5.09 2.97 12.09
N PRO A 209 -5.26 4.26 12.45
CA PRO A 209 -4.71 4.79 13.70
C PRO A 209 -5.37 4.18 14.93
N GLU A 210 -6.65 3.81 14.84
CA GLU A 210 -7.40 3.14 15.90
C GLU A 210 -6.83 1.73 16.14
N GLU A 211 -6.62 0.96 15.08
CA GLU A 211 -6.05 -0.40 15.17
C GLU A 211 -4.59 -0.41 15.64
N VAL A 212 -3.82 0.65 15.38
CA VAL A 212 -2.43 0.76 15.86
C VAL A 212 -2.35 1.15 17.34
N LYS A 213 -3.34 1.91 17.83
CA LYS A 213 -3.39 2.38 19.23
C LYS A 213 -4.03 1.37 20.19
N GLY A 214 -4.96 0.55 19.69
CA GLY A 214 -5.60 -0.54 20.43
C GLY A 214 -4.72 -1.77 20.58
#